data_AF-A0A2E6I038-F1
#
_entry.id   AF-A0A2E6I038-F1
#
_cell.length_a   1.000
_cell.length_b   1.000
_cell.length_c   1.000
_cell.angle_alpha   90.00
_cell.angle_beta   90.00
_cell.angle_gamma   90.00
#
_symmetry.space_group_name_H-M   'P 1'
#
loop_
_entity.id
_entity.type
_entity.pdbx_description
1 polymer ?
#
loop_
_entity_poly.entity_id
_entity_poly.type
_entity_poly.pdbx_seq_one_letter_code
_entity_poly.pdbx_strand_id
1 'polypeptide(L)'
;MRRADVPHLYIDPCYPRQGGRELTVPPVFAWKPDGVAPPYFLEVARDASFTDVALRAEGLVDPVYLPAKALEPDGYHWRWGSREDVALSFGFEILPDAIELEVPSASAWLEAIPKGHPRLYVAEGEVDAFRKRCKQDAPEGLDDLLKSANQLLGESHRMSEPEFLPDRSLAFEAFWKIWYPMMWGSRRFVKGAETLGLAYLAAGNTAFVRAACERLVSGWDPEGSSYLGHNDEAHMSIIWHAPHASDWVWDLFLQMNVLP
;
A
#
# COMPACT_ATOMS: atom_id res chain seq x y z
N MET A 1 -10.82 -34.59 -28.91
CA MET A 1 -10.64 -34.22 -27.48
C MET A 1 -9.46 -33.26 -27.43
N ARG A 2 -9.70 -31.94 -27.47
CA ARG A 2 -8.63 -30.94 -27.36
C ARG A 2 -8.21 -30.91 -25.90
N ARG A 3 -6.91 -31.16 -25.61
CA ARG A 3 -6.35 -30.84 -24.30
C ARG A 3 -6.63 -29.36 -24.05
N ALA A 4 -7.28 -29.04 -22.94
CA ALA A 4 -7.35 -27.67 -22.48
C ALA A 4 -5.91 -27.24 -22.19
N ASP A 5 -5.40 -26.30 -22.99
CA ASP A 5 -4.12 -25.65 -22.74
C ASP A 5 -4.23 -24.96 -21.39
N VAL A 6 -3.68 -25.57 -20.34
CA VAL A 6 -3.52 -24.90 -19.05
C VAL A 6 -2.60 -23.71 -19.33
N PRO A 7 -3.07 -22.45 -19.22
CA PRO A 7 -2.25 -21.32 -19.57
C PRO A 7 -1.03 -21.27 -18.66
N HIS A 8 0.06 -20.68 -19.16
CA HIS A 8 1.29 -20.53 -18.40
C HIS A 8 1.02 -19.92 -17.02
N LEU A 9 1.75 -20.35 -15.98
CA LEU A 9 1.55 -19.92 -14.58
C LEU A 9 1.52 -18.38 -14.41
N TYR A 10 2.28 -17.66 -15.24
CA TYR A 10 2.35 -16.19 -15.26
C TYR A 10 1.24 -15.49 -16.05
N ILE A 11 0.36 -16.25 -16.71
CA ILE A 11 -0.75 -15.74 -17.53
C ILE A 11 -2.10 -16.05 -16.87
N ASP A 12 -2.20 -17.17 -16.14
CA ASP A 12 -3.41 -17.55 -15.44
C ASP A 12 -3.32 -17.30 -13.92
N PRO A 13 -4.01 -16.24 -13.42
CA PRO A 13 -4.07 -15.93 -12.00
C PRO A 13 -4.96 -16.91 -11.21
N CYS A 14 -5.63 -17.87 -11.87
CA CYS A 14 -6.56 -18.77 -11.18
C CYS A 14 -5.88 -19.53 -10.03
N TYR A 15 -6.43 -19.34 -8.83
CA TYR A 15 -5.95 -19.93 -7.58
C TYR A 15 -7.11 -20.04 -6.58
N PRO A 16 -7.24 -21.11 -5.78
CA PRO A 16 -6.52 -22.38 -5.83
C PRO A 16 -6.58 -23.06 -7.20
N ARG A 17 -5.50 -23.72 -7.61
CA ARG A 17 -5.45 -24.40 -8.92
C ARG A 17 -6.19 -25.74 -8.88
N GLN A 18 -6.56 -26.25 -10.05
CA GLN A 18 -7.07 -27.63 -10.17
C GLN A 18 -6.06 -28.63 -9.59
N GLY A 19 -6.49 -29.41 -8.61
CA GLY A 19 -5.65 -30.34 -7.85
C GLY A 19 -4.65 -29.66 -6.91
N GLY A 20 -4.86 -28.38 -6.59
CA GLY A 20 -4.03 -27.62 -5.66
C GLY A 20 -4.08 -28.20 -4.25
N ARG A 21 -2.97 -28.08 -3.52
CA ARG A 21 -2.83 -28.52 -2.12
C ARG A 21 -2.36 -27.32 -1.31
N GLU A 22 -3.28 -26.74 -0.57
CA GLU A 22 -3.10 -25.46 0.10
C GLU A 22 -2.38 -25.65 1.45
N LEU A 23 -1.30 -24.89 1.63
CA LEU A 23 -0.47 -24.88 2.85
C LEU A 23 -0.86 -23.75 3.81
N THR A 24 -1.79 -22.89 3.41
CA THR A 24 -2.33 -21.80 4.22
C THR A 24 -3.84 -21.78 4.10
N VAL A 25 -4.54 -21.44 5.18
CA VAL A 25 -6.00 -21.36 5.23
C VAL A 25 -6.47 -20.09 5.95
N PRO A 26 -7.44 -19.34 5.40
CA PRO A 26 -8.09 -19.56 4.10
C PRO A 26 -7.15 -19.28 2.91
N PRO A 27 -7.29 -19.99 1.78
CA PRO A 27 -6.56 -19.63 0.58
C PRO A 27 -7.13 -18.33 -0.03
N VAL A 28 -6.29 -17.59 -0.75
CA VAL A 28 -6.76 -16.52 -1.63
C VAL A 28 -7.47 -17.17 -2.82
N PHE A 29 -8.64 -16.69 -3.19
CA PHE A 29 -9.29 -17.05 -4.45
C PHE A 29 -9.01 -15.97 -5.46
N ALA A 30 -8.45 -16.30 -6.61
CA ALA A 30 -8.23 -15.37 -7.70
C ALA A 30 -8.69 -16.03 -9.00
N TRP A 31 -9.24 -15.25 -9.92
CA TRP A 31 -9.69 -15.74 -11.23
C TRP A 31 -9.41 -14.73 -12.33
N LYS A 32 -9.55 -15.18 -13.57
CA LYS A 32 -9.44 -14.31 -14.75
C LYS A 32 -10.83 -14.12 -15.36
N PRO A 33 -11.40 -12.90 -15.32
CA PRO A 33 -12.76 -12.71 -15.78
C PRO A 33 -12.95 -12.75 -17.31
N ASP A 34 -11.88 -12.80 -18.12
CA ASP A 34 -11.91 -12.91 -19.60
C ASP A 34 -12.99 -12.05 -20.29
N GLY A 35 -13.11 -10.78 -19.89
CA GLY A 35 -14.07 -9.81 -20.45
C GLY A 35 -15.43 -9.76 -19.77
N VAL A 36 -15.68 -10.59 -18.75
CA VAL A 36 -16.87 -10.55 -17.89
C VAL A 36 -16.74 -9.43 -16.87
N ALA A 37 -17.71 -8.51 -16.82
CA ALA A 37 -17.72 -7.41 -15.86
C ALA A 37 -18.30 -7.84 -14.49
N PRO A 38 -17.89 -7.17 -13.38
CA PRO A 38 -18.51 -7.34 -12.08
C PRO A 38 -19.99 -6.89 -12.08
N PRO A 39 -20.80 -7.25 -11.06
CA PRO A 39 -20.41 -7.97 -9.85
C PRO A 39 -20.21 -9.47 -10.07
N TYR A 40 -19.22 -10.03 -9.38
CA TYR A 40 -18.95 -11.46 -9.35
C TYR A 40 -19.53 -12.12 -8.09
N PHE A 41 -19.68 -13.44 -8.16
CA PHE A 41 -19.83 -14.30 -6.99
C PHE A 41 -18.77 -15.40 -7.00
N LEU A 42 -18.47 -15.92 -5.82
CA LEU A 42 -17.59 -17.05 -5.55
C LEU A 42 -18.35 -18.07 -4.71
N GLU A 43 -18.24 -19.34 -5.05
CA GLU A 43 -18.70 -20.46 -4.22
C GLU A 43 -17.57 -21.45 -3.99
N VAL A 44 -17.49 -21.94 -2.76
CA VAL A 44 -16.62 -23.04 -2.34
C VAL A 44 -17.52 -24.09 -1.69
N ALA A 45 -17.48 -25.32 -2.20
CA ALA A 45 -18.30 -26.43 -1.78
C ALA A 45 -17.43 -27.65 -1.44
N ARG A 46 -17.94 -28.55 -0.60
CA ARG A 46 -17.29 -29.83 -0.28
C ARG A 46 -17.50 -30.88 -1.36
N ASP A 47 -18.42 -30.62 -2.29
CA ASP A 47 -18.75 -31.53 -3.39
C ASP A 47 -18.72 -30.83 -4.76
N ALA A 48 -18.43 -31.60 -5.81
CA ALA A 48 -18.34 -31.10 -7.18
C ALA A 48 -19.69 -30.65 -7.77
N SER A 49 -20.82 -31.03 -7.16
CA SER A 49 -22.15 -30.59 -7.60
C SER A 49 -22.62 -29.30 -6.91
N PHE A 50 -21.81 -28.73 -6.01
CA PHE A 50 -22.12 -27.50 -5.26
C PHE A 50 -23.45 -27.60 -4.49
N THR A 51 -23.68 -28.75 -3.86
CA THR A 51 -24.86 -29.00 -3.01
C THR A 51 -24.59 -28.75 -1.53
N ASP A 52 -23.34 -28.91 -1.10
CA ASP A 52 -22.81 -28.61 0.23
C ASP A 52 -21.83 -27.43 0.14
N VAL A 53 -22.39 -26.22 0.13
CA VAL A 53 -21.64 -24.96 -0.01
C VAL A 53 -21.07 -24.55 1.36
N ALA A 54 -19.74 -24.58 1.47
CA ALA A 54 -19.02 -24.17 2.67
C ALA A 54 -18.83 -22.64 2.74
N LEU A 55 -18.68 -21.97 1.60
CA LEU A 55 -18.55 -20.52 1.51
C LEU A 55 -19.21 -19.99 0.24
N ARG A 56 -19.96 -18.90 0.37
CA ARG A 56 -20.50 -18.14 -0.75
C ARG A 56 -20.24 -16.65 -0.52
N ALA A 57 -19.62 -16.00 -1.49
CA ALA A 57 -19.38 -14.56 -1.49
C ALA A 57 -20.02 -13.94 -2.75
N GLU A 58 -20.69 -12.81 -2.59
CA GLU A 58 -21.43 -12.13 -3.65
C GLU A 58 -21.08 -10.63 -3.70
N GLY A 59 -21.42 -9.97 -4.79
CA GLY A 59 -21.20 -8.52 -4.95
C GLY A 59 -19.72 -8.15 -5.09
N LEU A 60 -18.87 -9.10 -5.46
CA LEU A 60 -17.42 -8.89 -5.56
C LEU A 60 -17.12 -8.02 -6.79
N VAL A 61 -16.35 -6.96 -6.61
CA VAL A 61 -15.98 -6.03 -7.69
C VAL A 61 -14.63 -6.35 -8.32
N ASP A 62 -13.77 -7.03 -7.56
CA ASP A 62 -12.45 -7.46 -7.99
C ASP A 62 -12.42 -8.97 -8.26
N PRO A 63 -11.58 -9.45 -9.19
CA PRO A 63 -11.45 -10.87 -9.50
C PRO A 63 -10.54 -11.61 -8.50
N VAL A 64 -10.59 -11.20 -7.23
CA VAL A 64 -9.83 -11.76 -6.12
C VAL A 64 -10.66 -11.66 -4.83
N TYR A 65 -10.56 -12.67 -3.98
CA TYR A 65 -11.26 -12.76 -2.71
C TYR A 65 -10.44 -13.55 -1.69
N LEU A 66 -10.14 -12.97 -0.54
CA LEU A 66 -9.57 -13.66 0.62
C LEU A 66 -10.68 -13.80 1.67
N PRO A 67 -11.16 -15.02 1.99
CA PRO A 67 -12.07 -15.22 3.10
C PRO A 67 -11.48 -14.70 4.41
N ALA A 68 -12.32 -14.14 5.27
CA ALA A 68 -11.86 -13.67 6.59
C ALA A 68 -11.68 -14.83 7.59
N LYS A 69 -12.28 -15.98 7.30
CA LYS A 69 -12.32 -17.15 8.18
C LYS A 69 -11.75 -18.38 7.52
N ALA A 70 -11.00 -19.14 8.30
CA ALA A 70 -10.44 -20.41 7.86
C ALA A 70 -11.54 -21.43 7.55
N LEU A 71 -11.26 -22.31 6.60
CA LEU A 71 -12.07 -23.48 6.29
C LEU A 71 -11.42 -24.71 6.96
N GLU A 72 -12.21 -25.69 7.37
CA GLU A 72 -11.66 -26.93 7.91
C GLU A 72 -10.81 -27.68 6.87
N PRO A 73 -9.74 -28.40 7.25
CA PRO A 73 -9.00 -29.27 6.33
C PRO A 73 -9.91 -30.31 5.66
N ASP A 74 -9.99 -30.27 4.33
CA ASP A 74 -10.82 -31.16 3.51
C ASP A 74 -10.49 -30.99 2.01
N GLY A 75 -11.11 -31.83 1.17
CA GLY A 75 -11.26 -31.59 -0.25
C GLY A 75 -12.41 -30.61 -0.54
N TYR A 76 -12.17 -29.66 -1.44
CA TYR A 76 -13.14 -28.66 -1.84
C TYR A 76 -13.18 -28.48 -3.36
N HIS A 77 -14.28 -27.90 -3.82
CA HIS A 77 -14.49 -27.42 -5.16
C HIS A 77 -14.86 -25.94 -5.10
N TRP A 78 -14.25 -25.12 -5.94
CA TRP A 78 -14.64 -23.71 -6.04
C TRP A 78 -14.99 -23.33 -7.47
N ARG A 79 -15.87 -22.35 -7.61
CA ARG A 79 -16.25 -21.74 -8.87
C ARG A 79 -16.54 -20.27 -8.66
N TRP A 80 -16.44 -19.50 -9.72
CA TRP A 80 -16.84 -18.10 -9.74
C TRP A 80 -17.81 -17.85 -10.89
N GLY A 81 -18.49 -16.72 -10.85
CA GLY A 81 -19.39 -16.32 -11.93
C GLY A 81 -19.77 -14.85 -11.85
N SER A 82 -20.56 -14.39 -12.82
CA SER A 82 -21.19 -13.08 -12.83
C SER A 82 -22.64 -13.25 -13.21
N ARG A 83 -23.55 -12.60 -12.49
CA ARG A 83 -25.00 -12.77 -12.66
C ARG A 83 -25.41 -14.26 -12.53
N GLU A 84 -25.93 -14.85 -13.60
CA GLU A 84 -26.34 -16.26 -13.67
C GLU A 84 -25.30 -17.14 -14.38
N ASP A 85 -24.25 -16.54 -14.96
CA ASP A 85 -23.23 -17.25 -15.71
C ASP A 85 -22.14 -17.78 -14.75
N VAL A 86 -21.98 -19.09 -14.74
CA VAL A 86 -21.01 -19.82 -13.92
C VAL A 86 -19.80 -20.19 -14.77
N ALA A 87 -18.60 -19.86 -14.31
CA ALA A 87 -17.35 -20.24 -14.96
C ALA A 87 -16.94 -21.69 -14.61
N LEU A 88 -15.77 -22.12 -15.09
CA LEU A 88 -15.21 -23.42 -14.76
C LEU A 88 -15.01 -23.57 -13.24
N SER A 89 -15.31 -24.77 -12.73
CA SER A 89 -15.03 -25.15 -11.35
C SER A 89 -13.66 -25.83 -11.23
N PHE A 90 -13.00 -25.64 -10.09
CA PHE A 90 -11.70 -26.19 -9.77
C PHE A 90 -11.76 -26.97 -8.45
N GLY A 91 -11.15 -28.15 -8.40
CA GLY A 91 -10.97 -28.92 -7.16
C GLY A 91 -9.64 -28.61 -6.48
N PHE A 92 -9.60 -28.56 -5.16
CA PHE A 92 -8.39 -28.37 -4.36
C PHE A 92 -8.53 -29.05 -2.99
N GLU A 93 -7.42 -29.17 -2.26
CA GLU A 93 -7.34 -29.76 -0.93
C GLU A 93 -6.72 -28.76 0.04
N ILE A 94 -7.32 -28.61 1.22
CA ILE A 94 -6.70 -27.93 2.37
C ILE A 94 -6.07 -29.01 3.24
N LEU A 95 -4.75 -28.93 3.43
CA LEU A 95 -4.03 -29.96 4.18
C LEU A 95 -4.29 -29.86 5.69
N PRO A 96 -4.25 -30.97 6.43
CA PRO A 96 -4.40 -30.96 7.89
C PRO A 96 -3.38 -30.12 8.64
N ASP A 97 -2.20 -29.89 8.04
CA ASP A 97 -1.11 -29.06 8.56
C ASP A 97 -1.06 -27.68 7.90
N ALA A 98 -2.10 -27.27 7.17
CA ALA A 98 -2.20 -25.92 6.63
C ALA A 98 -2.18 -24.87 7.75
N ILE A 99 -1.39 -23.82 7.55
CA ILE A 99 -1.23 -22.74 8.52
C ILE A 99 -2.46 -21.84 8.47
N GLU A 100 -3.14 -21.69 9.60
CA GLU A 100 -4.24 -20.74 9.75
C GLU A 100 -3.71 -19.30 9.74
N LEU A 101 -4.12 -18.51 8.75
CA LEU A 101 -3.77 -17.11 8.56
C LEU A 101 -5.03 -16.30 8.28
N GLU A 102 -5.87 -16.14 9.30
CA GLU A 102 -7.05 -15.27 9.20
C GLU A 102 -6.64 -13.79 9.16
N VAL A 103 -7.12 -13.08 8.13
CA VAL A 103 -6.92 -11.64 7.99
C VAL A 103 -8.25 -10.93 8.29
N PRO A 104 -8.30 -10.01 9.28
CA PRO A 104 -9.51 -9.24 9.56
C PRO A 104 -9.96 -8.44 8.34
N SER A 105 -11.27 -8.17 8.24
CA SER A 105 -11.80 -7.34 7.16
C SER A 105 -11.22 -5.92 7.20
N ALA A 106 -11.20 -5.25 6.05
CA ALA A 106 -10.81 -3.85 5.99
C ALA A 106 -11.64 -2.96 6.94
N SER A 107 -12.94 -3.25 7.11
CA SER A 107 -13.79 -2.53 8.08
C SER A 107 -13.32 -2.71 9.52
N ALA A 108 -12.98 -3.94 9.93
CA ALA A 108 -12.46 -4.21 11.27
C ALA A 108 -11.12 -3.49 11.51
N TRP A 109 -10.23 -3.47 10.51
CA TRP A 109 -9.00 -2.68 10.58
C TRP A 109 -9.29 -1.18 10.73
N LEU A 110 -10.20 -0.62 9.92
CA LEU A 110 -10.54 0.81 9.96
C LEU A 110 -11.21 1.24 11.28
N GLU A 111 -11.97 0.35 11.92
CA GLU A 111 -12.55 0.54 13.24
C GLU A 111 -11.49 0.49 14.35
N ALA A 112 -10.52 -0.43 14.24
CA ALA A 112 -9.44 -0.59 15.22
C ALA A 112 -8.36 0.50 15.15
N ILE A 113 -8.14 1.10 13.97
CA ILE A 113 -7.13 2.15 13.79
C ILE A 113 -7.53 3.43 14.55
N PRO A 114 -6.68 3.94 15.47
CA PRO A 114 -6.92 5.19 16.17
C PRO A 114 -7.18 6.36 15.22
N LYS A 115 -8.10 7.26 15.62
CA LYS A 115 -8.43 8.46 14.83
C LYS A 115 -7.44 9.60 15.02
N GLY A 116 -6.72 9.60 16.15
CA GLY A 116 -5.68 10.57 16.47
C GLY A 116 -4.38 10.36 15.69
N HIS A 117 -3.50 11.36 15.78
CA HIS A 117 -2.20 11.40 15.13
C HIS A 117 -1.12 11.74 16.16
N PRO A 118 0.11 11.19 16.03
CA PRO A 118 0.53 10.20 15.05
C PRO A 118 -0.13 8.83 15.25
N ARG A 119 -0.11 8.01 14.21
CA ARG A 119 -0.54 6.60 14.23
C ARG A 119 0.35 5.69 13.37
N LEU A 120 1.33 6.25 12.66
CA LEU A 120 2.36 5.51 11.95
C LEU A 120 3.57 5.33 12.86
N TYR A 121 3.94 4.08 13.14
CA TYR A 121 5.00 3.63 14.07
C TYR A 121 4.82 3.98 15.56
N VAL A 122 4.27 5.14 15.90
CA VAL A 122 4.00 5.56 17.28
C VAL A 122 2.57 6.09 17.33
N ALA A 123 1.73 5.55 18.22
CA ALA A 123 0.39 6.08 18.43
C ALA A 123 0.42 7.37 19.25
N GLU A 124 -0.58 8.25 19.07
CA GLU A 124 -0.71 9.55 19.77
C GLU A 124 -0.49 9.42 21.29
N GLY A 125 -1.16 8.44 21.92
CA GLY A 125 -1.05 8.18 23.36
C GLY A 125 0.32 7.65 23.83
N GLU A 126 1.21 7.28 22.91
CA GLU A 126 2.53 6.70 23.19
C GLU A 126 3.69 7.69 22.94
N VAL A 127 3.42 8.87 22.40
CA VAL A 127 4.45 9.86 22.04
C VAL A 127 5.31 10.26 23.25
N ASP A 128 4.71 10.49 24.41
CA ASP A 128 5.46 10.86 25.63
C ASP A 128 6.35 9.72 26.12
N ALA A 129 5.86 8.48 26.04
CA ALA A 129 6.65 7.29 26.38
C ALA A 129 7.82 7.12 25.40
N PHE A 130 7.60 7.35 24.10
CA PHE A 130 8.64 7.31 23.08
C PHE A 130 9.72 8.37 23.35
N ARG A 131 9.33 9.62 23.58
CA ARG A 131 10.26 10.72 23.92
C ARG A 131 11.07 10.44 25.19
N LYS A 132 10.43 9.82 26.18
CA LYS A 132 11.11 9.40 27.42
C LYS A 132 12.18 8.35 27.13
N ARG A 133 11.87 7.34 26.30
CA ARG A 133 12.87 6.34 25.86
C ARG A 133 14.03 7.00 25.16
N CYS A 134 13.79 7.88 24.18
CA CYS A 134 14.85 8.60 23.47
C CYS A 134 15.82 9.36 24.39
N LYS A 135 15.38 9.80 25.58
CA LYS A 135 16.23 10.50 26.56
C LYS A 135 16.95 9.58 27.55
N GLN A 136 16.35 8.45 27.89
CA GLN A 136 16.83 7.58 28.97
C GLN A 136 17.58 6.35 28.46
N ASP A 137 17.18 5.85 27.31
CA ASP A 137 17.72 4.68 26.62
C ASP A 137 17.65 4.98 25.12
N ALA A 138 18.55 5.87 24.68
CA ALA A 138 18.54 6.40 23.33
C ALA A 138 18.74 5.27 22.31
N PRO A 139 17.82 5.10 21.33
CA PRO A 139 18.00 4.09 20.30
C PRO A 139 19.22 4.40 19.45
N GLU A 140 19.82 3.34 18.91
CA GLU A 140 20.90 3.48 17.93
C GLU A 140 20.45 4.36 16.76
N GLY A 141 21.31 5.30 16.36
CA GLY A 141 21.03 6.24 15.27
C GLY A 141 20.24 7.50 15.66
N LEU A 142 19.82 7.68 16.92
CA LEU A 142 19.14 8.91 17.35
C LEU A 142 20.00 10.16 17.12
N ASP A 143 21.29 10.12 17.47
CA ASP A 143 22.19 11.26 17.28
C ASP A 143 22.37 11.59 15.80
N ASP A 144 22.47 10.58 14.93
CA ASP A 144 22.56 10.77 13.49
C ASP A 144 21.27 11.34 12.92
N LEU A 145 20.11 10.87 13.36
CA LEU A 145 18.81 11.43 13.00
C LEU A 145 18.74 12.92 13.37
N LEU A 146 19.09 13.27 14.61
CA LEU A 146 19.05 14.66 15.07
C LEU A 146 20.06 15.52 14.33
N LYS A 147 21.26 15.00 14.03
CA LYS A 147 22.26 15.69 13.22
C LYS A 147 21.75 15.95 11.81
N SER A 148 21.17 14.96 11.15
CA SER A 148 20.57 15.11 9.82
C SER A 148 19.41 16.09 9.84
N ALA A 149 18.53 16.04 10.83
CA ALA A 149 17.42 16.99 10.98
C ALA A 149 17.92 18.42 11.16
N ASN A 150 18.95 18.64 11.99
CA ASN A 150 19.56 19.96 12.16
C ASN A 150 20.24 20.47 10.88
N GLN A 151 20.87 19.60 10.09
CA GLN A 151 21.39 19.98 8.78
C GLN A 151 20.26 20.42 7.84
N LEU A 152 19.17 19.64 7.80
CA LEU A 152 18.02 19.90 6.94
C LEU A 152 17.33 21.24 7.23
N LEU A 153 17.38 21.73 8.48
CA LEU A 153 16.89 23.07 8.86
C LEU A 153 17.63 24.22 8.15
N GLY A 154 18.87 23.99 7.73
CA GLY A 154 19.67 24.97 7.00
C GLY A 154 19.50 24.92 5.47
N GLU A 155 18.73 23.97 4.96
CA GLU A 155 18.51 23.78 3.52
C GLU A 155 17.24 24.50 3.03
N SER A 156 17.04 24.53 1.70
CA SER A 156 15.75 24.97 1.15
C SER A 156 14.65 23.99 1.56
N HIS A 157 13.53 24.54 2.04
CA HIS A 157 12.31 23.79 2.33
C HIS A 157 11.28 23.86 1.20
N ARG A 158 11.68 24.39 0.04
CA ARG A 158 10.85 24.42 -1.18
C ARG A 158 11.60 23.81 -2.35
N MET A 159 10.85 23.17 -3.24
CA MET A 159 11.35 22.61 -4.48
C MET A 159 10.44 23.08 -5.62
N SER A 160 11.04 23.62 -6.68
CA SER A 160 10.32 23.99 -7.89
C SER A 160 9.80 22.75 -8.62
N GLU A 161 8.64 22.88 -9.26
CA GLU A 161 8.15 21.83 -10.14
C GLU A 161 9.11 21.62 -11.32
N PRO A 162 9.39 20.36 -11.74
CA PRO A 162 10.22 20.09 -12.92
C PRO A 162 9.68 20.73 -14.21
N GLU A 163 10.51 20.79 -15.24
CA GLU A 163 10.02 21.01 -16.61
C GLU A 163 9.28 19.77 -17.13
N PHE A 164 8.46 19.94 -18.18
CA PHE A 164 7.87 18.81 -18.88
C PHE A 164 8.96 17.90 -19.48
N LEU A 165 8.69 16.59 -19.45
CA LEU A 165 9.60 15.58 -19.96
C LEU A 165 9.44 15.49 -21.49
N PRO A 166 10.53 15.54 -22.25
CA PRO A 166 10.53 15.19 -23.66
C PRO A 166 10.03 13.76 -23.89
N ASP A 167 9.52 13.47 -25.10
CA ASP A 167 9.16 12.11 -25.48
C ASP A 167 10.41 11.21 -25.39
N ARG A 168 10.33 10.20 -24.53
CA ARG A 168 11.43 9.27 -24.25
C ARG A 168 11.89 8.49 -25.48
N SER A 169 10.97 8.17 -26.40
CA SER A 169 11.28 7.42 -27.62
C SER A 169 11.96 8.27 -28.69
N LEU A 170 11.72 9.58 -28.67
CA LEU A 170 12.26 10.53 -29.66
C LEU A 170 13.53 11.24 -29.17
N ALA A 171 13.65 11.50 -27.87
CA ALA A 171 14.71 12.34 -27.30
C ALA A 171 15.18 11.86 -25.92
N PHE A 172 15.65 10.61 -25.85
CA PHE A 172 16.06 9.97 -24.58
C PHE A 172 17.06 10.77 -23.75
N GLU A 173 18.08 11.39 -24.37
CA GLU A 173 19.07 12.18 -23.61
C GLU A 173 18.46 13.41 -22.94
N ALA A 174 17.54 14.10 -23.62
CA ALA A 174 16.86 15.27 -23.08
C ALA A 174 15.87 14.86 -21.98
N PHE A 175 15.14 13.75 -22.17
CA PHE A 175 14.33 13.11 -21.13
C PHE A 175 15.17 12.80 -19.89
N TRP A 176 16.30 12.10 -20.05
CA TRP A 176 17.13 11.65 -18.93
C TRP A 176 17.72 12.80 -18.12
N LYS A 177 18.10 13.90 -18.78
CA LYS A 177 18.64 15.12 -18.14
C LYS A 177 17.67 15.76 -17.14
N ILE A 178 16.36 15.62 -17.36
CA ILE A 178 15.32 16.16 -16.47
C ILE A 178 14.86 15.08 -15.49
N TRP A 179 14.53 13.89 -16.01
CA TRP A 179 13.95 12.81 -15.22
C TRP A 179 14.87 12.32 -14.09
N TYR A 180 16.16 12.07 -14.37
CA TYR A 180 17.05 11.47 -13.37
C TYR A 180 17.34 12.39 -12.17
N PRO A 181 17.69 13.68 -12.35
CA PRO A 181 17.84 14.59 -11.22
C PRO A 181 16.53 14.79 -10.46
N MET A 182 15.39 14.83 -11.16
CA MET A 182 14.09 15.00 -10.51
C MET A 182 13.70 13.79 -9.66
N MET A 183 13.90 12.57 -10.17
CA MET A 183 13.67 11.33 -9.42
C MET A 183 14.44 11.34 -8.09
N TRP A 184 15.74 11.59 -8.12
CA TRP A 184 16.55 11.58 -6.89
C TRP A 184 16.36 12.82 -6.02
N GLY A 185 16.15 13.97 -6.65
CA GLY A 185 15.94 15.25 -5.98
C GLY A 185 14.67 15.23 -5.14
N SER A 186 13.53 14.92 -5.77
CA SER A 186 12.23 14.85 -5.09
C SER A 186 12.23 13.80 -3.97
N ARG A 187 12.73 12.59 -4.22
CA ARG A 187 12.91 11.54 -3.19
C ARG A 187 13.72 12.04 -1.99
N ARG A 188 14.89 12.64 -2.21
CA ARG A 188 15.71 13.19 -1.12
C ARG A 188 14.98 14.31 -0.37
N PHE A 189 14.29 15.18 -1.10
CA PHE A 189 13.61 16.34 -0.55
C PHE A 189 12.45 15.94 0.38
N VAL A 190 11.57 15.05 -0.08
CA VAL A 190 10.43 14.58 0.75
C VAL A 190 10.90 13.64 1.86
N LYS A 191 11.93 12.81 1.63
CA LYS A 191 12.59 12.05 2.73
C LYS A 191 13.16 12.98 3.81
N GLY A 192 13.57 14.19 3.43
CA GLY A 192 13.93 15.23 4.39
C GLY A 192 12.77 15.64 5.29
N ALA A 193 11.55 15.76 4.76
CA ALA A 193 10.35 16.03 5.55
C ALA A 193 10.04 14.90 6.55
N GLU A 194 10.16 13.64 6.11
CA GLU A 194 10.02 12.47 6.99
C GLU A 194 11.10 12.47 8.09
N THR A 195 12.35 12.78 7.74
CA THR A 195 13.47 12.87 8.71
C THR A 195 13.20 13.94 9.77
N LEU A 196 12.73 15.12 9.35
CA LEU A 196 12.35 16.21 10.26
C LEU A 196 11.16 15.82 11.15
N GLY A 197 10.15 15.15 10.59
CA GLY A 197 8.99 14.65 11.34
C GLY A 197 9.39 13.63 12.41
N LEU A 198 10.25 12.66 12.07
CA LEU A 198 10.72 11.66 13.05
C LEU A 198 11.57 12.30 14.15
N ALA A 199 12.44 13.25 13.79
CA ALA A 199 13.21 14.01 14.76
C ALA A 199 12.32 14.84 15.70
N TYR A 200 11.21 15.40 15.19
CA TYR A 200 10.20 16.05 16.02
C TYR A 200 9.52 15.08 16.98
N LEU A 201 9.15 13.87 16.53
CA LEU A 201 8.58 12.87 17.44
C LEU A 201 9.55 12.54 18.57
N ALA A 202 10.82 12.32 18.25
CA ALA A 202 11.83 11.93 19.23
C ALA A 202 12.21 13.05 20.22
N ALA A 203 12.39 14.28 19.74
CA ALA A 203 12.95 15.38 20.53
C ALA A 203 11.92 16.43 20.99
N GLY A 204 10.76 16.51 20.32
CA GLY A 204 9.73 17.53 20.58
C GLY A 204 10.11 18.95 20.12
N ASN A 205 11.15 19.10 19.30
CA ASN A 205 11.59 20.41 18.80
C ASN A 205 10.69 20.87 17.64
N THR A 206 9.87 21.90 17.89
CA THR A 206 8.90 22.43 16.92
C THR A 206 9.54 23.11 15.72
N ALA A 207 10.83 23.45 15.75
CA ALA A 207 11.54 23.98 14.58
C ALA A 207 11.54 22.97 13.41
N PHE A 208 11.65 21.67 13.71
CA PHE A 208 11.60 20.63 12.68
C PHE A 208 10.23 20.53 11.99
N VAL A 209 9.17 20.87 12.73
CA VAL A 209 7.80 20.74 12.23
C VAL A 209 7.54 21.71 11.09
N ARG A 210 7.86 23.00 11.26
CA ARG A 210 7.68 24.01 10.20
C ARG A 210 8.43 23.61 8.93
N ALA A 211 9.68 23.18 9.09
CA ALA A 211 10.53 22.74 7.98
C ALA A 211 9.96 21.51 7.27
N ALA A 212 9.41 20.53 8.02
CA ALA A 212 8.73 19.39 7.45
C ALA A 212 7.49 19.83 6.65
N CYS A 213 6.62 20.65 7.25
CA CYS A 213 5.39 21.14 6.61
C CYS A 213 5.68 21.87 5.29
N GLU A 214 6.67 22.76 5.28
CA GLU A 214 7.07 23.51 4.07
C GLU A 214 7.55 22.55 2.96
N ARG A 215 8.29 21.50 3.31
CA ARG A 215 8.75 20.49 2.35
C ARG A 215 7.64 19.58 1.81
N LEU A 216 6.53 19.44 2.53
CA LEU A 216 5.38 18.67 2.06
C LEU A 216 4.51 19.45 1.07
N VAL A 217 4.67 20.76 1.03
CA VAL A 217 3.78 21.64 0.27
C VAL A 217 4.54 22.22 -0.89
N SER A 218 4.53 21.41 -1.95
CA SER A 218 5.25 21.71 -3.18
C SER A 218 4.60 22.85 -3.96
N GLY A 219 3.28 23.02 -3.84
CA GLY A 219 2.51 23.96 -4.67
C GLY A 219 2.56 23.60 -6.16
N TRP A 220 2.91 22.35 -6.48
CA TRP A 220 2.97 21.84 -7.85
C TRP A 220 1.56 21.67 -8.42
N ASP A 221 1.44 21.89 -9.72
CA ASP A 221 0.18 21.70 -10.42
C ASP A 221 -0.18 20.19 -10.45
N PRO A 222 -1.35 19.78 -9.89
CA PRO A 222 -1.79 18.39 -9.93
C PRO A 222 -1.93 17.82 -11.35
N GLU A 223 -2.07 18.68 -12.35
CA GLU A 223 -2.15 18.34 -13.79
C GLU A 223 -0.87 18.76 -14.55
N GLY A 224 0.18 19.16 -13.83
CA GLY A 224 1.43 19.69 -14.37
C GLY A 224 2.46 18.64 -14.80
N SER A 225 3.71 19.07 -14.90
CA SER A 225 4.84 18.23 -15.32
C SER A 225 5.22 17.17 -14.29
N SER A 226 4.69 17.28 -13.07
CA SER A 226 4.86 16.30 -11.99
C SER A 226 3.67 15.36 -11.81
N TYR A 227 2.65 15.43 -12.67
CA TYR A 227 1.49 14.53 -12.64
C TYR A 227 1.91 13.07 -12.90
N LEU A 228 1.27 12.13 -12.19
CA LEU A 228 1.60 10.69 -12.23
C LEU A 228 1.58 10.10 -13.65
N GLY A 229 0.67 10.56 -14.52
CA GLY A 229 0.58 10.08 -15.90
C GLY A 229 1.68 10.60 -16.83
N HIS A 230 2.46 11.60 -16.39
CA HIS A 230 3.51 12.25 -17.19
C HIS A 230 4.91 12.00 -16.61
N ASN A 231 5.11 12.23 -15.31
CA ASN A 231 6.35 11.96 -14.58
C ASN A 231 6.04 11.41 -13.18
N ASP A 232 5.87 10.10 -13.09
CA ASP A 232 5.55 9.40 -11.86
C ASP A 232 6.60 9.62 -10.77
N GLU A 233 7.88 9.63 -11.11
CA GLU A 233 8.97 9.69 -10.14
C GLU A 233 8.95 10.94 -9.25
N ALA A 234 8.52 12.08 -9.79
CA ALA A 234 8.40 13.31 -9.00
C ALA A 234 7.34 13.14 -7.89
N HIS A 235 6.15 12.63 -8.24
CA HIS A 235 5.02 12.49 -7.32
C HIS A 235 5.11 11.27 -6.41
N MET A 236 5.73 10.18 -6.87
CA MET A 236 5.92 8.95 -6.08
C MET A 236 6.69 9.21 -4.78
N SER A 237 7.64 10.14 -4.80
CA SER A 237 8.36 10.56 -3.59
C SER A 237 7.44 11.15 -2.51
N ILE A 238 6.43 11.92 -2.93
CA ILE A 238 5.40 12.48 -2.05
C ILE A 238 4.57 11.34 -1.48
N ILE A 239 4.09 10.42 -2.32
CA ILE A 239 3.26 9.28 -1.89
C ILE A 239 3.98 8.40 -0.86
N TRP A 240 5.29 8.17 -0.99
CA TRP A 240 6.04 7.31 -0.08
C TRP A 240 6.34 7.96 1.28
N HIS A 241 6.75 9.22 1.29
CA HIS A 241 7.32 9.87 2.47
C HIS A 241 6.36 10.86 3.15
N ALA A 242 5.47 11.51 2.39
CA ALA A 242 4.54 12.48 2.95
C ALA A 242 3.56 11.88 3.97
N PRO A 243 3.02 10.65 3.82
CA PRO A 243 2.11 10.09 4.83
C PRO A 243 2.73 10.04 6.22
N HIS A 244 3.98 9.60 6.34
CA HIS A 244 4.72 9.55 7.61
C HIS A 244 4.94 10.97 8.16
N ALA A 245 5.48 11.86 7.35
CA ALA A 245 5.77 13.22 7.78
C ALA A 245 4.49 13.96 8.24
N SER A 246 3.42 13.92 7.43
CA SER A 246 2.12 14.54 7.74
C SER A 246 1.50 13.96 9.01
N ASP A 247 1.57 12.65 9.20
CA ASP A 247 1.07 11.97 10.40
C ASP A 247 1.79 12.44 11.67
N TRP A 248 3.12 12.57 11.59
CA TRP A 248 3.96 12.90 12.74
C TRP A 248 3.94 14.37 13.15
N VAL A 249 3.64 15.26 12.20
CA VAL A 249 3.57 16.71 12.46
C VAL A 249 2.14 17.27 12.45
N TRP A 250 1.14 16.38 12.45
CA TRP A 250 -0.27 16.66 12.20
C TRP A 250 -0.84 17.87 12.95
N ASP A 251 -0.65 17.94 14.28
CA ASP A 251 -1.23 18.99 15.14
C ASP A 251 -0.83 20.41 14.72
N LEU A 252 0.40 20.55 14.25
CA LEU A 252 0.98 21.84 13.84
C LEU A 252 0.82 22.05 12.33
N PHE A 253 0.74 20.97 11.55
CA PHE A 253 0.42 21.01 10.13
C PHE A 253 -0.95 21.67 9.88
N LEU A 254 -1.96 21.30 10.67
CA LEU A 254 -3.31 21.91 10.59
C LEU A 254 -3.30 23.40 10.96
N GLN A 255 -2.50 23.81 11.94
CA GLN A 255 -2.43 25.21 12.39
C GLN A 255 -1.74 26.13 11.37
N MET A 256 -0.90 25.58 10.50
CA MET A 256 -0.18 26.35 9.48
C MET A 256 -1.06 26.70 8.27
N ASN A 257 -2.34 26.30 8.26
CA ASN A 257 -3.33 26.61 7.21
C ASN A 257 -2.84 26.23 5.80
N VAL A 258 -2.18 25.06 5.74
CA VAL A 258 -1.42 24.59 4.58
C VAL A 258 -2.24 23.68 3.66
N LEU A 259 -3.46 23.35 4.08
CA LEU A 259 -4.46 22.71 3.23
C LEU A 259 -5.23 23.81 2.48
N PRO A 260 -5.44 23.68 1.16
CA PRO A 260 -6.31 24.59 0.40
C PRO A 260 -7.76 24.55 0.87
#